data_AF-A0ABD3EGP9-F1
#
_entry.id   AF-A0ABD3EGP9-F1
#
_cell.length_a   1.000
_cell.length_b   1.000
_cell.length_c   1.000
_cell.angle_alpha   90.00
_cell.angle_beta   90.00
_cell.angle_gamma   90.00
#
_symmetry.space_group_name_H-M   'P 1'
#
loop_
_entity.id
_entity.type
_entity.pdbx_description
1 polymer ?
#
loop_
_entity_poly.entity_id
_entity_poly.type
_entity_poly.pdbx_seq_one_letter_code
_entity_poly.pdbx_strand_id
1 'polypeptide(L)'
;MRRTKNSTTVNFDKHFYTNKAEQREDRYDTDACRVMMINGKETKSTVDEYSNNPNTFSTDFAAAMIKMSEIKPLTGQDGEIRQNCRRVNN
;
A
#
# COMPACT_ATOMS: atom_id res chain seq x y z
N MET A 1 -28.14 -8.22 0.24
CA MET A 1 -27.32 -7.02 -0.10
C MET A 1 -26.70 -6.46 1.18
N ARG A 2 -25.44 -6.76 1.49
CA ARG A 2 -24.69 -6.08 2.57
C ARG A 2 -23.68 -5.15 1.93
N ARG A 3 -24.08 -3.89 1.69
CA ARG A 3 -23.15 -2.78 1.44
C ARG A 3 -22.97 -2.04 2.76
N THR A 4 -21.90 -2.34 3.49
CA THR A 4 -21.31 -1.39 4.42
C THR A 4 -20.06 -0.82 3.76
N LYS A 5 -20.27 0.04 2.75
CA LYS A 5 -19.20 0.90 2.24
C LYS A 5 -18.98 2.00 3.28
N ASN A 6 -18.11 1.73 4.24
CA ASN A 6 -17.40 2.81 4.94
C ASN A 6 -15.93 2.79 4.52
N SER A 7 -15.74 2.81 3.19
CA SER A 7 -14.48 3.17 2.56
C SER A 7 -14.66 4.63 2.15
N THR A 8 -13.89 5.51 2.76
CA THR A 8 -13.66 6.88 2.30
C THR A 8 -13.03 6.79 0.91
N THR A 9 -13.87 6.83 -0.13
CA THR A 9 -13.48 6.46 -1.51
C THR A 9 -12.39 7.34 -2.12
N VAL A 10 -11.98 8.40 -1.43
CA VAL A 10 -11.02 9.41 -1.89
C VAL A 10 -9.96 9.79 -0.84
N ASN A 11 -9.99 9.22 0.36
CA ASN A 11 -9.00 9.53 1.39
C ASN A 11 -7.97 8.41 1.50
N PHE A 12 -6.71 8.79 1.64
CA PHE A 12 -5.64 7.87 1.97
C PHE A 12 -5.59 7.69 3.48
N ASP A 13 -6.12 6.58 3.99
CA ASP A 13 -6.24 6.33 5.41
C ASP A 13 -6.17 4.84 5.78
N LYS A 14 -6.29 4.55 7.07
CA LYS A 14 -6.21 3.20 7.62
C LYS A 14 -7.42 2.31 7.33
N HIS A 15 -8.49 2.80 6.68
CA HIS A 15 -9.71 2.01 6.48
C HIS A 15 -9.46 0.76 5.65
N PHE A 16 -8.43 0.75 4.80
CA PHE A 16 -7.95 -0.47 4.14
C PHE A 16 -7.67 -1.58 5.16
N TYR A 17 -6.88 -1.30 6.20
CA TYR A 17 -6.51 -2.26 7.24
C TYR A 17 -7.68 -2.60 8.17
N THR A 18 -8.55 -1.64 8.50
CA THR A 18 -9.76 -1.90 9.28
C THR A 18 -10.70 -2.88 8.57
N ASN A 19 -10.93 -2.70 7.26
CA ASN A 19 -11.78 -3.60 6.49
C ASN A 19 -11.20 -5.02 6.42
N LYS A 20 -9.87 -5.15 6.29
CA LYS A 20 -9.17 -6.45 6.29
C LYS A 20 -9.24 -7.14 7.65
N ALA A 21 -9.02 -6.42 8.76
CA ALA A 21 -9.12 -6.96 10.12
C ALA A 21 -10.55 -7.49 10.42
N GLU A 22 -11.57 -6.79 9.93
CA GLU A 22 -12.98 -7.17 10.09
C GLU A 22 -13.46 -8.21 9.05
N GLN A 23 -12.56 -8.72 8.19
CA GLN A 23 -12.87 -9.68 7.11
C GLN A 23 -14.01 -9.21 6.20
N ARG A 24 -14.12 -7.90 5.98
CA ARG A 24 -15.09 -7.33 5.05
C ARG A 24 -14.57 -7.54 3.62
N GLU A 25 -15.45 -7.97 2.71
CA GLU A 25 -15.12 -8.02 1.29
C GLU A 25 -14.74 -6.63 0.79
N ASP A 26 -13.46 -6.45 0.49
CA ASP A 26 -12.92 -5.33 -0.25
C ASP A 26 -12.74 -5.71 -1.72
N ARG A 27 -12.68 -4.70 -2.60
CA ARG A 27 -12.68 -4.92 -4.05
C ARG A 27 -11.44 -5.67 -4.58
N TYR A 28 -10.45 -5.91 -3.71
CA TYR A 28 -9.12 -6.42 -4.05
C TYR A 28 -8.75 -7.69 -3.25
N ASP A 29 -9.74 -8.44 -2.75
CA ASP A 29 -9.50 -9.71 -2.07
C ASP A 29 -9.04 -10.78 -3.09
N THR A 30 -7.74 -10.85 -3.32
CA THR A 30 -7.10 -11.95 -4.08
C THR A 30 -6.72 -13.07 -3.11
N ASP A 31 -6.67 -14.32 -3.59
CA ASP A 31 -6.29 -15.48 -2.75
C ASP A 31 -4.91 -15.31 -2.12
N ALA A 32 -3.97 -14.67 -2.82
CA ALA A 32 -2.64 -14.33 -2.30
C ALA A 32 -2.72 -13.32 -1.13
N CYS A 33 -3.61 -12.34 -1.21
CA CYS A 33 -3.84 -11.36 -0.15
C CYS A 33 -4.42 -12.04 1.10
N ARG A 34 -5.37 -12.98 0.94
CA ARG A 34 -5.88 -13.79 2.07
C ARG A 34 -4.78 -14.62 2.72
N VAL A 35 -4.00 -15.37 1.93
CA VAL A 35 -2.95 -16.24 2.47
C VAL A 35 -1.87 -15.42 3.18
N MET A 36 -1.45 -14.29 2.62
CA MET A 36 -0.42 -13.46 3.24
C MET A 36 -0.97 -12.63 4.40
N MET A 37 -2.03 -11.86 4.24
CA MET A 37 -2.49 -10.90 5.25
C MET A 37 -3.40 -11.48 6.33
N ILE A 38 -4.16 -12.55 6.04
CA ILE A 38 -5.07 -13.18 7.00
C ILE A 38 -4.45 -14.42 7.64
N ASN A 39 -3.69 -15.21 6.88
CA ASN A 39 -3.09 -16.47 7.37
C ASN A 39 -1.59 -16.35 7.72
N GLY A 40 -0.89 -15.32 7.26
CA GLY A 40 0.50 -15.05 7.64
C GLY A 40 0.59 -14.43 9.04
N LYS A 41 1.37 -15.03 9.95
CA LYS A 41 1.49 -14.56 11.34
C LYS A 41 2.04 -13.14 11.46
N GLU A 42 3.11 -12.83 10.74
CA GLU A 42 3.79 -11.52 10.80
C GLU A 42 2.90 -10.40 10.23
N THR A 43 2.37 -10.64 9.04
CA THR A 43 1.52 -9.71 8.30
C THR A 43 0.17 -9.47 8.97
N LYS A 44 -0.39 -10.48 9.66
CA LYS A 44 -1.62 -10.31 10.45
C LYS A 44 -1.41 -9.33 11.61
N SER A 45 -0.29 -9.43 12.33
CA SER A 45 0.05 -8.50 13.41
C SER A 45 0.13 -7.06 12.90
N THR A 46 0.75 -6.85 11.73
CA THR A 46 0.81 -5.52 11.09
C THR A 46 -0.56 -5.00 10.69
N VAL A 47 -1.44 -5.87 10.17
CA VAL A 47 -2.83 -5.49 9.83
C VAL A 47 -3.59 -5.02 11.07
N ASP A 48 -3.48 -5.77 12.18
CA ASP A 48 -4.11 -5.41 13.43
C ASP A 48 -3.54 -4.09 13.98
N GLU A 49 -2.22 -3.90 13.94
CA GLU A 49 -1.56 -2.67 14.40
C GLU A 49 -2.03 -1.44 13.60
N TYR A 50 -1.99 -1.51 12.27
CA TYR A 50 -2.38 -0.38 11.41
C TYR A 50 -3.88 -0.10 11.44
N SER A 51 -4.71 -1.14 11.67
CA SER A 51 -6.15 -0.96 11.86
C SER A 51 -6.48 -0.18 13.14
N ASN A 52 -5.65 -0.31 14.18
CA ASN A 52 -5.86 0.33 15.48
C ASN A 52 -5.16 1.70 15.56
N ASN A 53 -3.94 1.81 15.03
CA ASN A 53 -3.10 2.99 15.14
C ASN A 53 -2.85 3.68 13.77
N PRO A 54 -3.63 4.71 13.41
CA PRO A 54 -3.47 5.40 12.12
C PRO A 54 -2.13 6.12 11.99
N ASN A 55 -1.56 6.60 13.10
CA ASN A 55 -0.30 7.33 13.08
C ASN A 55 0.86 6.40 12.72
N THR A 56 0.91 5.20 13.31
CA THR A 56 1.92 4.19 12.96
C THR A 56 1.87 3.85 11.47
N PHE A 57 0.67 3.62 10.93
CA PHE A 57 0.50 3.38 9.50
C PHE A 57 1.07 4.53 8.65
N SER A 58 0.71 5.78 8.94
CA SER A 58 1.18 6.92 8.16
C SER A 58 2.69 7.12 8.24
N THR A 59 3.30 6.94 9.41
CA THR A 59 4.76 7.03 9.59
C THR A 59 5.49 5.93 8.84
N ASP A 60 5.06 4.69 8.99
CA ASP A 60 5.70 3.54 8.33
C ASP A 60 5.50 3.60 6.82
N PHE A 61 4.34 4.04 6.35
CA PHE A 61 4.08 4.22 4.93
C PHE A 61 5.04 5.26 4.32
N ALA A 62 5.26 6.39 4.99
CA ALA A 62 6.20 7.40 4.51
C ALA A 62 7.63 6.85 4.43
N ALA A 63 8.09 6.15 5.47
CA ALA A 63 9.41 5.51 5.49
C ALA A 63 9.56 4.44 4.38
N ALA A 64 8.52 3.63 4.18
CA ALA A 64 8.50 2.60 3.15
C ALA A 64 8.55 3.21 1.73
N MET A 65 7.82 4.28 1.47
CA MET A 65 7.85 4.97 0.18
C MET A 65 9.21 5.59 -0.13
N ILE A 66 9.91 6.15 0.87
CA ILE A 66 11.30 6.63 0.72
C ILE A 66 12.21 5.46 0.34
N LYS A 67 12.18 4.36 1.11
CA LYS A 67 13.00 3.17 0.84
C LYS A 67 12.71 2.56 -0.54
N MET A 68 11.46 2.56 -0.98
CA MET A 68 11.10 2.10 -2.33
C MET A 68 11.62 3.02 -3.43
N SER A 69 11.67 4.33 -3.18
CA SER A 69 12.20 5.30 -4.16
C SER A 69 13.70 5.13 -4.41
N GLU A 70 14.42 4.52 -3.47
CA GLU A 70 15.85 4.24 -3.53
C GLU A 70 16.18 2.89 -4.21
N ILE A 71 15.17 2.16 -4.71
CA ILE A 71 15.40 0.89 -5.42
C ILE A 71 16.01 1.17 -6.79
N LYS A 72 17.34 1.04 -6.87
CA LYS A 72 18.15 1.11 -8.10
C LYS A 72 17.83 2.31 -8.99
N PRO A 73 17.79 3.55 -8.46
CA PRO A 73 17.63 4.73 -9.30
C PRO A 73 18.86 4.89 -10.20
N LEU A 74 18.63 5.41 -11.40
CA LEU A 74 19.71 5.91 -12.24
C LEU A 74 20.13 7.28 -11.68
N THR A 75 21.44 7.47 -11.43
CA THR A 75 21.97 8.67 -10.78
C THR A 75 23.22 9.18 -11.50
N GLY A 76 23.59 10.44 -11.25
CA GLY A 76 24.76 11.04 -11.89
C GLY A 76 24.57 11.16 -13.42
N GLN A 77 25.47 10.55 -14.19
CA GLN A 77 25.40 10.52 -15.65
C GLN A 77 24.72 9.25 -16.18
N ASP A 78 24.29 8.34 -15.31
CA ASP A 78 23.55 7.15 -15.72
C ASP A 78 22.11 7.57 -16.05
N GLY A 79 21.69 7.41 -17.31
CA GLY A 79 20.34 7.73 -17.79
C GLY A 79 20.21 9.07 -18.53
N GLU A 80 18.98 9.57 -18.63
CA GLU A 80 18.67 10.84 -19.30
C GLU A 80 17.43 11.52 -18.70
N ILE A 81 17.37 12.85 -18.83
CA ILE A 81 16.14 13.61 -18.56
C ILE A 81 15.28 13.57 -19.84
N ARG A 82 14.20 12.80 -19.80
CA ARG A 82 13.30 12.64 -20.95
C ARG A 82 12.50 13.92 -21.20
N GLN A 83 12.51 14.39 -22.44
CA GLN A 83 11.60 15.48 -22.85
C GLN A 83 10.15 14.99 -23.00
N ASN A 84 9.98 13.69 -23.26
CA ASN A 84 8.69 13.03 -23.29
C ASN A 84 8.81 11.70 -22.52
N CYS A 85 8.11 11.55 -21.39
CA CYS A 85 8.23 10.36 -20.54
C CYS A 85 7.95 9.03 -21.27
N ARG A 86 7.23 9.07 -22.40
CA ARG A 86 6.82 7.89 -23.18
C ARG A 86 7.86 7.43 -24.22
N ARG A 87 8.93 8.20 -24.46
CA ARG A 87 9.97 7.86 -25.45
C ARG A 87 11.36 8.17 -24.92
N VAL A 88 12.36 7.44 -25.41
CA VAL A 88 13.79 7.76 -25.21
C VAL A 88 14.11 8.97 -26.09
N ASN A 89 15.01 9.85 -25.66
CA ASN A 89 15.45 10.95 -26.52
C ASN A 89 16.27 10.38 -27.70
N ASN A 90 16.21 11.05 -28.85
CA ASN A 90 17.01 10.73 -30.03
C ASN A 90 18.22 11.65 -30.11
#